data_AF-A0A530QP72-F1
#
_entry.id   AF-A0A530QP72-F1
#
_cell.length_a   1.000
_cell.length_b   1.000
_cell.length_c   1.000
_cell.angle_alpha   90.00
_cell.angle_beta   90.00
_cell.angle_gamma   90.00
#
_symmetry.space_group_name_H-M   'P 1'
#
loop_
_entity.id
_entity.type
_entity.pdbx_description
1 polymer ?
#
loop_
_entity_poly.entity_id
_entity_poly.type
_entity_poly.pdbx_seq_one_letter_code
_entity_poly.pdbx_strand_id
1 'polypeptide(L)'
;MTGKLPFEALSVETLAARLGANEALCSHIGKDTARWKVREVGDGNLNLVFIVEGATGAAVVKQALPYVRLVGDSWPLPLKRSFFEYHALTRQEARAPGSVPAIYH
;
A
#
# COMPACT_ATOMS: atom_id res chain seq x y z
N MET A 1 -25.19 -12.05 5.83
CA MET A 1 -24.18 -12.54 4.85
C MET A 1 -23.23 -11.40 4.56
N THR A 2 -22.10 -11.32 5.25
CA THR A 2 -21.04 -10.34 4.90
C THR A 2 -20.33 -10.89 3.66
N GLY A 3 -20.81 -10.51 2.48
CA GLY A 3 -20.17 -10.90 1.21
C GLY A 3 -18.71 -10.46 1.24
N LYS A 4 -17.79 -11.41 1.05
CA LYS A 4 -16.37 -11.10 0.92
C LYS A 4 -16.21 -10.30 -0.37
N LEU A 5 -15.90 -9.01 -0.25
CA LEU A 5 -15.63 -8.18 -1.42
C LEU A 5 -14.44 -8.79 -2.18
N PRO A 6 -14.52 -8.87 -3.53
CA PRO A 6 -13.43 -9.39 -4.33
C PRO A 6 -12.19 -8.51 -4.14
N PHE A 7 -11.00 -9.14 -4.27
CA PHE A 7 -9.76 -8.39 -4.33
C PHE A 7 -9.74 -7.52 -5.60
N GLU A 8 -9.24 -6.31 -5.47
CA GLU A 8 -9.07 -5.39 -6.59
C GLU A 8 -7.71 -4.68 -6.44
N ALA A 9 -6.92 -4.71 -7.52
CA ALA A 9 -5.64 -4.02 -7.57
C ALA A 9 -5.86 -2.50 -7.61
N LEU A 10 -5.08 -1.77 -6.83
CA LEU A 10 -5.04 -0.31 -6.90
C LEU A 10 -4.36 0.13 -8.20
N SER A 11 -4.75 1.29 -8.70
CA SER A 11 -4.10 2.00 -9.80
C SER A 11 -3.90 3.46 -9.43
N VAL A 12 -3.15 4.20 -10.24
CA VAL A 12 -2.95 5.64 -10.05
C VAL A 12 -4.29 6.39 -10.01
N GLU A 13 -5.25 5.95 -10.82
CA GLU A 13 -6.57 6.56 -11.00
C GLU A 13 -7.54 6.22 -9.85
N THR A 14 -7.43 5.01 -9.30
CA THR A 14 -8.40 4.49 -8.31
C THR A 14 -7.95 4.69 -6.87
N LEU A 15 -6.64 4.85 -6.61
CA LEU A 15 -6.07 4.85 -5.26
C LEU A 15 -6.69 5.93 -4.36
N ALA A 16 -6.82 7.16 -4.85
CA ALA A 16 -7.34 8.27 -4.05
C ALA A 16 -8.79 8.02 -3.60
N ALA A 17 -9.65 7.57 -4.51
CA ALA A 17 -11.03 7.23 -4.19
C ALA A 17 -11.13 6.03 -3.24
N ARG A 18 -10.26 5.02 -3.41
CA ARG A 18 -10.26 3.79 -2.61
C ARG A 18 -9.74 3.98 -1.19
N LEU A 19 -8.77 4.87 -0.99
CA LEU A 19 -8.11 5.07 0.29
C LEU A 19 -8.50 6.38 1.00
N GLY A 20 -9.36 7.21 0.40
CA GLY A 20 -9.82 8.47 0.98
C GLY A 20 -10.53 8.37 2.32
N ALA A 21 -11.06 7.19 2.66
CA ALA A 21 -11.67 6.90 3.95
C ALA A 21 -10.68 6.32 4.99
N ASN A 22 -9.42 6.08 4.63
CA ASN A 22 -8.41 5.57 5.56
C ASN A 22 -7.91 6.71 6.45
N GLU A 23 -8.35 6.74 7.71
CA GLU A 23 -8.03 7.82 8.65
C GLU A 23 -6.53 7.95 8.92
N ALA A 24 -5.80 6.84 9.02
CA ALA A 24 -4.36 6.87 9.26
C ALA A 24 -3.64 7.57 8.09
N LEU A 25 -3.91 7.16 6.85
CA LEU A 25 -3.34 7.81 5.67
C LEU A 25 -3.75 9.29 5.59
N CYS A 26 -5.05 9.58 5.71
CA CYS A 26 -5.60 10.94 5.61
C CYS A 26 -5.07 11.89 6.70
N SER A 27 -4.73 11.38 7.89
CA SER A 27 -4.11 12.18 8.95
C SER A 27 -2.70 12.64 8.60
N HIS A 28 -1.98 11.89 7.76
CA HIS A 28 -0.61 12.22 7.33
C HIS A 28 -0.58 13.10 6.08
N ILE A 29 -1.39 12.78 5.06
CA ILE A 29 -1.31 13.44 3.75
C ILE A 29 -2.46 14.42 3.47
N GLY A 30 -3.48 14.47 4.33
CA GLY A 30 -4.62 15.38 4.22
C GLY A 30 -5.87 14.71 3.62
N LYS A 31 -7.04 15.19 4.02
CA LYS A 31 -8.35 14.57 3.70
C LYS A 31 -8.89 14.89 2.30
N ASP A 32 -8.40 15.96 1.66
CA ASP A 32 -8.85 16.35 0.32
C ASP A 32 -8.16 15.47 -0.75
N THR A 33 -8.79 14.35 -1.07
CA THR A 33 -8.27 13.37 -2.04
C THR A 33 -8.13 13.92 -3.45
N ALA A 34 -8.88 14.98 -3.81
CA ALA A 34 -8.77 15.61 -5.12
C ALA A 34 -7.41 16.31 -5.31
N ARG A 35 -6.70 16.60 -4.21
CA ARG A 35 -5.35 17.16 -4.23
C ARG A 35 -4.24 16.11 -4.18
N TRP A 36 -4.60 14.83 -4.05
CA TRP A 36 -3.60 13.78 -3.99
C TRP A 36 -2.94 13.59 -5.36
N LYS A 37 -1.62 13.63 -5.39
CA LYS A 37 -0.81 13.24 -6.53
C LYS A 37 -0.31 11.82 -6.30
N VAL A 38 -0.67 10.92 -7.20
CA VAL A 38 -0.33 9.51 -7.11
C VAL A 38 0.60 9.15 -8.26
N ARG A 39 1.67 8.41 -7.95
CA ARG A 39 2.53 7.78 -8.96
C ARG A 39 2.88 6.37 -8.54
N GLU A 40 2.79 5.42 -9.47
CA GLU A 40 3.32 4.08 -9.29
C GLU A 40 4.82 4.09 -9.59
N VAL A 41 5.61 3.50 -8.70
CA VAL A 41 7.08 3.61 -8.67
C VAL A 41 7.75 2.27 -8.43
N GLY A 42 6.99 1.17 -8.44
CA GLY A 42 7.52 -0.16 -8.21
C GLY A 42 8.37 -0.62 -9.39
N ASP A 43 9.68 -0.67 -9.17
CA ASP A 43 10.66 -1.33 -10.05
C ASP A 43 10.88 -2.80 -9.68
N GLY A 44 10.25 -3.28 -8.61
CA GLY A 44 10.34 -4.64 -8.11
C GLY A 44 9.35 -5.63 -8.75
N ASN A 45 9.67 -6.92 -8.63
CA ASN A 45 8.99 -8.00 -9.36
C ASN A 45 7.62 -8.45 -8.79
N LEU A 46 7.21 -8.00 -7.60
CA LEU A 46 6.16 -8.69 -6.81
C LEU A 46 4.93 -7.85 -6.48
N ASN A 47 5.08 -6.55 -6.22
CA ASN A 47 4.06 -5.72 -5.62
C ASN A 47 3.91 -4.41 -6.38
N LEU A 48 2.76 -3.76 -6.22
CA LEU A 48 2.57 -2.37 -6.63
C LEU A 48 3.07 -1.46 -5.51
N VAL A 49 3.80 -0.40 -5.86
CA VAL A 49 4.28 0.60 -4.90
C VAL A 49 3.91 1.98 -5.43
N PHE A 50 3.17 2.74 -4.63
CA PHE A 50 2.73 4.07 -4.98
C PHE A 50 3.35 5.08 -4.02
N ILE A 51 3.79 6.22 -4.56
CA ILE A 51 4.02 7.42 -3.76
C ILE A 51 2.78 8.29 -3.91
N VAL A 52 2.22 8.68 -2.76
CA VAL A 52 1.01 9.48 -2.65
C VAL A 52 1.36 10.76 -1.90
N GLU A 53 1.25 11.89 -2.58
CA GLU A 53 1.53 13.21 -2.02
C GLU A 53 0.21 13.97 -1.88
N GLY A 54 -0.10 14.44 -0.68
CA GLY A 54 -1.26 15.29 -0.42
C GLY A 54 -0.84 16.66 0.10
N ALA A 55 -1.82 17.42 0.62
CA ALA A 55 -1.61 18.81 1.02
C ALA A 55 -0.68 18.95 2.24
N THR A 56 -0.60 17.95 3.11
CA THR A 56 0.14 18.04 4.38
C THR A 56 1.39 17.15 4.44
N GLY A 57 1.59 16.28 3.45
CA GLY A 57 2.68 15.32 3.48
C GLY A 57 2.60 14.29 2.36
N ALA A 58 3.43 13.25 2.49
CA ALA A 58 3.48 12.14 1.56
C ALA A 58 3.54 10.80 2.29
N ALA A 59 3.08 9.74 1.64
CA ALA A 59 3.13 8.37 2.12
C ALA A 59 3.43 7.39 0.97
N VAL A 60 3.96 6.22 1.34
CA VAL A 60 4.12 5.09 0.43
C VAL A 60 2.98 4.10 0.67
N VAL A 61 2.28 3.72 -0.40
CA VAL A 61 1.26 2.66 -0.36
C VAL A 61 1.82 1.46 -1.13
N LYS A 62 1.87 0.30 -0.47
CA LYS A 62 2.35 -0.95 -1.08
C LYS A 62 1.24 -1.99 -1.08
N GLN A 63 0.96 -2.59 -2.23
CA GLN A 63 -0.09 -3.59 -2.39
C GLN A 63 0.46 -4.87 -3.02
N ALA A 64 0.25 -6.01 -2.35
CA ALA A 64 0.48 -7.32 -2.94
C ALA A 64 -0.61 -7.66 -3.97
N LEU A 65 -0.21 -8.34 -5.04
CA LEU A 65 -1.10 -8.95 -6.04
C LEU A 65 -1.25 -10.45 -5.77
N PRO A 66 -2.34 -11.12 -6.19
CA PRO A 66 -2.51 -12.57 -5.99
C PRO A 66 -1.59 -13.43 -6.88
N TYR A 67 -0.59 -12.82 -7.51
CA TYR A 67 0.40 -13.41 -8.41
C TYR A 67 1.74 -12.66 -8.34
N VAL A 68 2.77 -13.21 -8.97
CA VAL A 68 4.07 -12.54 -9.19
C VAL A 68 3.90 -11.47 -10.27
N ARG A 69 4.01 -10.18 -9.93
CA ARG A 69 3.77 -9.05 -10.85
C ARG A 69 4.53 -9.17 -12.17
N LEU A 70 5.81 -9.59 -12.13
CA LEU A 70 6.64 -9.74 -13.33
C LEU A 70 6.11 -10.78 -14.32
N VAL A 71 5.46 -11.84 -13.83
CA VAL A 71 5.03 -13.00 -14.62
C VAL A 71 3.53 -12.95 -14.94
N GLY A 72 2.74 -12.32 -14.08
CA GLY A 72 1.28 -12.27 -14.19
C GLY A 72 0.58 -13.50 -13.60
N ASP A 73 -0.69 -13.66 -13.92
CA ASP A 73 -1.60 -14.64 -13.29
C ASP A 73 -1.16 -16.11 -13.42
N SER A 74 -0.28 -16.42 -14.37
CA SER A 74 0.27 -17.77 -14.56
C SER A 74 1.18 -18.23 -13.41
N TRP A 75 1.62 -17.31 -12.54
CA TRP A 75 2.35 -17.62 -11.32
C TRP A 75 1.62 -17.08 -10.07
N PRO A 76 0.69 -17.86 -9.49
CA PRO A 76 -0.04 -17.47 -8.30
C PRO A 76 0.87 -17.27 -7.08
N LEU A 77 0.62 -16.21 -6.32
CA LEU A 77 1.34 -15.89 -5.10
C LEU A 77 0.39 -15.31 -4.05
N PRO A 78 0.22 -15.96 -2.88
CA PRO A 78 -0.75 -15.52 -1.87
C PRO A 78 -0.54 -14.09 -1.36
N LEU A 79 -1.65 -13.38 -1.14
CA LEU A 79 -1.68 -12.01 -0.57
C LEU A 79 -1.17 -11.95 0.89
N LYS A 80 -1.18 -13.07 1.62
CA LYS A 80 -0.74 -13.15 3.03
C LYS A 80 0.70 -12.68 3.25
N ARG A 81 1.51 -12.52 2.19
CA ARG A 81 2.85 -11.95 2.29
C ARG A 81 2.86 -10.50 2.81
N SER A 82 1.85 -9.68 2.50
CA SER A 82 1.76 -8.33 3.06
C SER A 82 1.56 -8.33 4.58
N PHE A 83 0.84 -9.33 5.11
CA PHE A 83 0.72 -9.54 6.56
C PHE A 83 2.07 -9.86 7.21
N PHE A 84 2.87 -10.73 6.58
CA PHE A 84 4.20 -11.05 7.09
C PHE A 84 5.16 -9.86 6.96
N GLU A 85 5.09 -9.07 5.88
CA GLU A 85 5.87 -7.86 5.68
C GLU A 85 5.59 -6.82 6.77
N TYR A 86 4.31 -6.52 7.04
CA TYR A 86 3.88 -5.64 8.13
C TYR A 86 4.49 -6.07 9.47
N HIS A 87 4.35 -7.35 9.82
CA HIS A 87 4.85 -7.86 11.10
C HIS A 87 6.37 -7.93 11.17
N ALA A 88 7.06 -8.15 10.05
CA ALA A 88 8.52 -8.11 10.00
C ALA A 88 9.02 -6.69 10.28
N LEU A 89 8.49 -5.69 9.56
CA LEU A 89 8.87 -4.27 9.74
C LEU A 89 8.57 -3.78 11.16
N THR A 90 7.38 -4.09 11.69
CA THR A 90 7.01 -3.75 13.07
C THR A 90 7.99 -4.33 14.10
N ARG A 91 8.40 -5.60 13.92
CA ARG A 91 9.34 -6.28 14.82
C ARG A 91 10.78 -5.82 14.65
N GLN A 92 11.16 -5.35 13.46
CA GLN A 92 12.46 -4.77 13.16
C GLN A 92 12.59 -3.40 13.82
N GLU A 93 11.58 -2.53 13.69
CA GLU A 93 11.56 -1.22 14.35
C GLU A 93 11.67 -1.35 15.87
N ALA A 94 10.92 -2.29 16.48
CA ALA A 94 11.00 -2.54 17.92
C ALA A 94 12.38 -3.02 18.40
N ARG A 95 13.20 -3.60 17.51
CA ARG A 95 14.55 -4.10 17.84
C ARG A 95 15.65 -3.09 17.53
N ALA A 96 15.47 -2.30 16.48
CA ALA A 96 16.41 -1.30 16.02
C ALA A 96 15.64 -0.05 15.55
N PRO A 97 15.21 0.83 16.48
CA PRO A 97 14.41 1.99 16.13
C PRO A 97 15.07 2.89 15.09
N GLY A 98 14.29 3.35 14.10
CA GLY A 98 14.74 4.20 13.01
C GLY A 98 15.49 3.47 11.88
N SER A 99 15.59 2.14 11.91
CA SER A 99 16.24 1.35 10.86
C SER A 99 15.31 0.96 9.72
N VAL A 100 14.00 1.12 9.89
CA VAL A 100 12.97 0.80 8.90
C VAL A 100 11.99 1.96 8.72
N PRO A 101 11.23 2.01 7.62
CA PRO A 101 10.17 3.00 7.45
C PRO A 101 9.09 2.83 8.52
N ALA A 102 8.55 3.95 9.01
CA ALA A 102 7.38 3.94 9.88
C ALA A 102 6.16 3.34 9.14
N ILE A 103 5.37 2.54 9.85
CA ILE A 103 4.12 1.97 9.34
C ILE A 103 2.93 2.77 9.87
N TYR A 104 2.08 3.23 8.96
CA TYR A 104 0.89 4.00 9.31
C TYR A 104 -0.39 3.16 9.34
N HIS A 105 -0.47 2.08 8.54
CA HIS A 105 -1.62 1.19 8.41
C HIS A 105 -1.18 -0.22 8.04
#